data_AF-A0A533WE68-F1
#
_entry.id   AF-A0A533WE68-F1
#
_cell.length_a   1.000
_cell.length_b   1.000
_cell.length_c   1.000
_cell.angle_alpha   90.00
_cell.angle_beta   90.00
_cell.angle_gamma   90.00
#
_symmetry.space_group_name_H-M   'P 1'
#
loop_
_entity.id
_entity.type
_entity.pdbx_description
1 polymer ?
#
loop_
_entity_poly.entity_id
_entity_poly.type
_entity_poly.pdbx_seq_one_letter_code
_entity_poly.pdbx_strand_id
1 'polypeptide(L)'
;MLDVARYAVNTSKNNAAVASSVHCAINAIDALAVFYFGRRHAGGHEEALDAIRGAFDENEFRDMAKQFSGLIGLKNEAEYQPDLMKASQASDALRRASRILSKVRQKLP
;
A
#
# COMPACT_ATOMS: atom_id res chain seq x y z
N MET A 1 8.82 -4.86 -4.41
CA MET A 1 8.62 -3.52 -3.80
C MET A 1 8.80 -3.53 -2.28
N LEU A 2 8.20 -4.48 -1.52
CA LEU A 2 8.35 -4.47 -0.05
C LEU A 2 9.82 -4.59 0.42
N ASP A 3 10.64 -5.39 -0.24
CA ASP A 3 12.06 -5.54 0.13
C ASP A 3 12.86 -4.26 -0.14
N VAL A 4 12.53 -3.55 -1.23
CA VAL A 4 13.10 -2.22 -1.54
C VAL A 4 12.71 -1.21 -0.46
N ALA A 5 11.43 -1.19 -0.07
CA ALA A 5 10.97 -0.34 1.02
C ALA A 5 11.72 -0.63 2.33
N ARG A 6 11.93 -1.92 2.65
CA ARG A 6 12.67 -2.36 3.84
C ARG A 6 14.13 -1.93 3.81
N TYR A 7 14.80 -2.14 2.67
CA TYR A 7 16.17 -1.69 2.47
C TYR A 7 16.29 -0.17 2.63
N ALA A 8 15.35 0.59 2.05
CA ALA A 8 15.32 2.05 2.14
C ALA A 8 15.12 2.54 3.59
N VAL A 9 14.25 1.89 4.39
CA VAL A 9 14.14 2.18 5.83
C VAL A 9 15.48 1.94 6.54
N ASN A 10 16.11 0.78 6.31
CA ASN A 10 17.37 0.41 6.96
C ASN A 10 18.56 1.31 6.58
N THR A 11 18.45 2.05 5.48
CA THR A 11 19.48 2.98 4.98
C THR A 11 19.06 4.44 5.08
N SER A 12 18.00 4.74 5.84
CA SER A 12 17.48 6.09 6.08
C SER A 12 17.08 6.86 4.81
N LYS A 13 16.75 6.15 3.73
CA LYS A 13 16.22 6.71 2.48
C LYS A 13 14.70 6.85 2.59
N ASN A 14 14.24 7.77 3.44
CA ASN A 14 12.84 7.85 3.87
C ASN A 14 11.84 8.07 2.72
N ASN A 15 12.11 8.98 1.78
CA ASN A 15 11.21 9.22 0.63
C ASN A 15 11.06 7.94 -0.22
N ALA A 16 12.18 7.30 -0.55
CA ALA A 16 12.19 6.03 -1.28
C ALA A 16 11.47 4.91 -0.52
N ALA A 17 11.61 4.86 0.81
CA ALA A 17 10.91 3.90 1.66
C ALA A 17 9.39 4.09 1.62
N VAL A 18 8.91 5.34 1.73
CA VAL A 18 7.49 5.65 1.65
C VAL A 18 6.94 5.37 0.26
N ALA A 19 7.58 5.88 -0.79
CA ALA A 19 7.15 5.66 -2.18
C ALA A 19 7.09 4.16 -2.53
N SER A 20 8.13 3.39 -2.19
CA SER A 20 8.16 1.95 -2.41
C SER A 20 7.07 1.21 -1.61
N SER A 21 6.74 1.69 -0.41
CA SER A 21 5.65 1.12 0.41
C SER A 21 4.28 1.40 -0.20
N VAL A 22 4.05 2.62 -0.71
CA VAL A 22 2.83 3.00 -1.42
C VAL A 22 2.64 2.13 -2.66
N HIS A 23 3.65 2.04 -3.52
CA HIS A 23 3.56 1.21 -4.72
C HIS A 23 3.42 -0.28 -4.39
N CYS A 24 4.04 -0.78 -3.31
CA CYS A 24 3.81 -2.14 -2.85
C CYS A 24 2.33 -2.40 -2.54
N ALA A 25 1.68 -1.46 -1.85
CA ALA A 25 0.28 -1.59 -1.48
C ALA A 25 -0.65 -1.49 -2.69
N ILE A 26 -0.41 -0.54 -3.61
CA ILE A 26 -1.16 -0.42 -4.87
C ILE A 26 -1.07 -1.72 -5.68
N ASN A 27 0.15 -2.24 -5.88
CA ASN A 27 0.36 -3.46 -6.66
C ASN A 27 -0.30 -4.68 -6.02
N ALA A 28 -0.33 -4.76 -4.68
CA ALA A 28 -0.98 -5.85 -3.97
C ALA A 28 -2.52 -5.81 -4.16
N ILE A 29 -3.12 -4.62 -4.05
CA ILE A 29 -4.56 -4.44 -4.29
C ILE A 29 -4.91 -4.71 -5.75
N ASP A 30 -4.11 -4.21 -6.70
CA ASP A 30 -4.29 -4.48 -8.13
C ASP A 30 -4.23 -5.99 -8.44
N ALA A 31 -3.29 -6.72 -7.83
CA ALA A 31 -3.20 -8.17 -8.00
C ALA A 31 -4.46 -8.90 -7.50
N LEU A 32 -4.99 -8.48 -6.35
CA LEU A 32 -6.22 -9.03 -5.79
C LEU A 32 -7.44 -8.71 -6.66
N ALA A 33 -7.54 -7.47 -7.14
CA ALA A 33 -8.63 -7.03 -8.02
C ALA A 33 -8.63 -7.79 -9.35
N VAL A 34 -7.46 -7.97 -9.97
CA VAL A 34 -7.31 -8.77 -11.19
C VAL A 34 -7.70 -10.22 -10.94
N PHE A 35 -7.25 -10.82 -9.83
CA PHE A 35 -7.54 -12.22 -9.53
C PHE A 35 -9.03 -12.49 -9.32
N TYR A 36 -9.72 -11.68 -8.52
CA TYR A 36 -11.14 -11.91 -8.20
C TYR A 36 -12.12 -11.38 -9.26
N PHE A 37 -11.75 -10.32 -10.00
CA PHE A 37 -12.70 -9.58 -10.84
C PHE A 37 -12.26 -9.42 -12.30
N GLY A 38 -11.11 -9.98 -12.68
CA GLY A 38 -10.62 -9.97 -14.06
C GLY A 38 -10.25 -8.57 -14.59
N ARG A 39 -10.13 -7.57 -13.72
CA ARG A 39 -9.81 -6.20 -14.08
C ARG A 39 -8.85 -5.57 -13.09
N ARG A 40 -7.89 -4.82 -13.61
CA ARG A 40 -7.06 -3.92 -12.79
C ARG A 40 -7.89 -2.70 -12.42
N HIS A 41 -7.57 -2.10 -11.29
CA HIS A 41 -8.11 -0.79 -10.96
C HIS A 41 -7.67 0.26 -11.99
N ALA A 42 -8.62 1.07 -12.49
CA ALA A 42 -8.39 2.09 -13.52
C ALA A 42 -8.76 3.51 -13.05
N GLY A 43 -9.32 3.67 -11.85
CA GLY A 43 -9.81 4.95 -11.32
C GLY A 43 -8.94 5.57 -10.23
N GLY A 44 -9.51 6.49 -9.43
CA GLY A 44 -8.79 7.18 -8.35
C GLY A 44 -8.32 6.24 -7.23
N HIS A 45 -7.31 6.62 -6.45
CA HIS A 45 -6.74 5.72 -5.42
C HIS A 45 -7.78 5.19 -4.43
N GLU A 46 -8.80 5.96 -4.07
CA GLU A 46 -9.84 5.52 -3.14
C GLU A 46 -10.74 4.41 -3.71
N GLU A 47 -10.99 4.44 -5.02
CA GLU A 47 -11.79 3.42 -5.72
C GLU A 47 -11.08 2.05 -5.80
N ALA A 48 -9.76 2.00 -5.58
CA ALA A 48 -9.00 0.76 -5.56
C ALA A 48 -9.47 -0.20 -4.45
N LEU A 49 -9.95 0.34 -3.34
CA LEU A 49 -10.50 -0.46 -2.23
C LEU A 49 -11.88 -1.03 -2.58
N ASP A 50 -12.72 -0.27 -3.28
CA ASP A 50 -14.04 -0.76 -3.70
C ASP A 50 -13.92 -1.97 -4.62
N ALA A 51 -12.88 -1.98 -5.46
CA ALA A 51 -12.56 -3.12 -6.32
C ALA A 51 -12.26 -4.42 -5.55
N ILE A 52 -11.95 -4.37 -4.25
CA ILE A 52 -11.61 -5.55 -3.44
C ILE A 52 -12.59 -5.81 -2.29
N ARG A 53 -13.70 -5.06 -2.18
CA ARG A 53 -14.68 -5.17 -1.09
C ARG A 53 -15.24 -6.59 -0.93
N GLY A 54 -15.46 -7.31 -2.04
CA GLY A 54 -15.98 -8.68 -2.02
C GLY A 54 -14.98 -9.76 -1.62
N ALA A 55 -13.68 -9.44 -1.47
CA ALA A 55 -12.63 -10.40 -1.15
C ALA A 55 -12.37 -10.55 0.37
N PHE A 56 -12.99 -9.70 1.19
CA PHE A 56 -12.75 -9.61 2.63
C PHE A 56 -14.08 -9.56 3.39
N ASP A 57 -14.07 -10.04 4.63
CA ASP A 57 -15.17 -9.68 5.55
C ASP A 57 -15.10 -8.19 5.91
N GLU A 58 -16.17 -7.68 6.50
CA GLU A 58 -16.31 -6.25 6.82
C GLU A 58 -15.23 -5.74 7.79
N ASN A 59 -14.75 -6.56 8.73
CA ASN A 59 -13.67 -6.16 9.65
C ASN A 59 -12.31 -6.16 8.95
N GLU A 60 -12.03 -7.19 8.17
CA GLU A 60 -10.83 -7.29 7.35
C GLU A 60 -10.73 -6.12 6.37
N PHE A 61 -11.84 -5.79 5.71
CA PHE A 61 -11.97 -4.69 4.77
C PHE A 61 -11.70 -3.34 5.43
N ARG A 62 -12.34 -3.05 6.58
CA ARG A 62 -12.10 -1.81 7.32
C ARG A 62 -10.65 -1.62 7.74
N ASP A 63 -9.99 -2.69 8.20
CA ASP A 63 -8.57 -2.60 8.52
C ASP A 63 -7.72 -2.38 7.26
N MET A 64 -8.00 -3.11 6.16
CA MET A 64 -7.33 -2.88 4.87
C MET A 64 -7.47 -1.44 4.40
N ALA A 65 -8.67 -0.88 4.44
CA ALA A 65 -8.96 0.50 4.08
C ALA A 65 -8.15 1.47 4.96
N LYS A 66 -8.16 1.29 6.28
CA LYS A 66 -7.37 2.11 7.21
C LYS A 66 -5.87 2.06 6.91
N GLN A 67 -5.32 0.88 6.61
CA GLN A 67 -3.90 0.76 6.27
C GLN A 67 -3.60 1.48 4.95
N PHE A 68 -4.45 1.29 3.93
CA PHE A 68 -4.23 1.80 2.58
C PHE A 68 -4.43 3.31 2.46
N SER A 69 -5.52 3.87 3.01
CA SER A 69 -5.76 5.32 2.99
C SER A 69 -4.63 6.08 3.69
N GLY A 70 -4.09 5.52 4.79
CA GLY A 70 -2.93 6.12 5.48
C GLY A 70 -1.64 6.10 4.64
N LEU A 71 -1.47 5.18 3.70
CA LEU A 71 -0.35 5.17 2.77
C LEU A 71 -0.57 6.13 1.61
N ILE A 72 -1.73 6.08 0.98
CA ILE A 72 -2.06 6.90 -0.18
C ILE A 72 -1.98 8.39 0.14
N GLY A 73 -2.37 8.80 1.35
CA GLY A 73 -2.23 10.18 1.80
C GLY A 73 -0.78 10.71 1.78
N LEU A 74 0.23 9.83 1.84
CA LEU A 74 1.64 10.21 1.82
C LEU A 74 2.27 10.16 0.42
N LYS A 75 1.55 9.66 -0.59
CA LYS A 75 2.09 9.41 -1.93
C LYS A 75 2.66 10.67 -2.56
N ASN A 76 1.85 11.73 -2.60
CA ASN A 76 2.22 12.96 -3.28
C ASN A 76 3.43 13.64 -2.62
N GLU A 77 3.47 13.62 -1.28
CA GLU A 77 4.59 14.14 -0.49
C GLU A 77 5.87 13.38 -0.80
N ALA A 78 5.82 12.05 -0.77
CA ALA A 78 7.00 11.20 -0.97
C ALA A 78 7.55 11.21 -2.42
N GLU A 79 6.69 11.38 -3.42
CA GLU A 79 7.07 11.31 -4.84
C GLU A 79 7.42 12.67 -5.46
N TYR A 80 6.74 13.75 -5.07
CA TYR A 80 6.79 15.01 -5.81
C TYR A 80 7.18 16.23 -4.96
N GLN A 81 7.05 16.17 -3.64
CA GLN A 81 7.40 17.31 -2.81
C GLN A 81 8.90 17.32 -2.51
N PRO A 82 9.53 18.51 -2.42
CA PRO A 82 10.94 18.64 -2.08
C PRO A 82 11.22 18.29 -0.61
N ASP A 83 10.18 18.23 0.22
CA ASP A 83 10.28 17.92 1.65
C ASP A 83 10.73 16.47 1.88
N LEU A 84 11.55 16.28 2.91
CA LEU A 84 12.03 14.96 3.30
C LEU A 84 11.06 14.29 4.28
N MET A 85 10.61 13.10 3.91
CA MET A 85 9.83 12.22 4.78
C MET A 85 10.62 11.91 6.06
N LYS A 86 9.91 11.86 7.19
CA LYS A 86 10.49 11.49 8.48
C LYS A 86 10.73 9.98 8.57
N ALA A 87 11.71 9.57 9.37
CA ALA A 87 11.98 8.15 9.62
C ALA A 87 10.77 7.41 10.23
N SER A 88 9.97 8.11 11.04
CA SER A 88 8.72 7.59 11.60
C SER A 88 7.66 7.33 10.52
N GLN A 89 7.52 8.23 9.54
CA GLN A 89 6.63 8.05 8.39
C GLN A 89 7.10 6.88 7.53
N ALA A 90 8.40 6.76 7.26
CA ALA A 90 8.98 5.64 6.52
C ALA A 90 8.72 4.28 7.19
N SER A 91 8.91 4.22 8.52
CA SER A 91 8.69 3.00 9.30
C SER A 91 7.21 2.62 9.41
N ASP A 92 6.32 3.61 9.56
CA ASP A 92 4.86 3.38 9.52
C ASP A 92 4.41 2.91 8.13
N ALA A 93 4.91 3.53 7.07
CA ALA A 93 4.58 3.15 5.70
C ALA A 93 4.97 1.69 5.40
N LEU A 94 6.21 1.29 5.74
CA LEU A 94 6.66 -0.09 5.58
C LEU A 94 5.78 -1.08 6.34
N ARG A 95 5.39 -0.74 7.58
CA ARG A 95 4.52 -1.59 8.40
C ARG A 95 3.13 -1.75 7.77
N ARG A 96 2.51 -0.65 7.32
CA ARG A 96 1.20 -0.67 6.65
C ARG A 96 1.25 -1.50 5.37
N ALA A 97 2.25 -1.28 4.52
CA ALA A 97 2.42 -2.03 3.28
C ALA A 97 2.66 -3.52 3.54
N SER A 98 3.44 -3.87 4.58
CA SER A 98 3.65 -5.26 5.00
C SER A 98 2.33 -5.94 5.41
N ARG A 99 1.47 -5.24 6.18
CA ARG A 99 0.16 -5.76 6.62
C ARG A 99 -0.78 -5.99 5.44
N ILE A 100 -0.86 -5.03 4.52
CA ILE A 100 -1.66 -5.12 3.29
C ILE A 100 -1.19 -6.32 2.46
N LEU A 101 0.10 -6.41 2.18
CA LEU A 101 0.64 -7.51 1.36
C LEU A 101 0.40 -8.88 2.02
N SER A 102 0.54 -8.96 3.35
CA SER A 102 0.27 -10.20 4.09
C SER A 102 -1.19 -10.64 3.93
N LYS A 103 -2.15 -9.73 4.09
CA LYS A 103 -3.58 -10.04 3.92
C LYS A 103 -3.92 -10.42 2.48
N VAL A 104 -3.40 -9.68 1.50
CA VAL A 104 -3.60 -10.01 0.08
C VAL A 104 -3.08 -11.41 -0.23
N ARG A 105 -1.87 -11.76 0.26
CA ARG A 105 -1.30 -13.11 0.07
C ARG A 105 -2.14 -14.22 0.70
N GLN A 106 -2.94 -13.95 1.73
CA GLN A 106 -3.84 -14.94 2.33
C GLN A 106 -5.11 -15.16 1.50
N LYS A 107 -5.45 -14.23 0.59
CA LYS A 107 -6.62 -14.32 -0.30
C LYS A 107 -6.25 -14.78 -1.72
N LEU A 108 -4.96 -14.85 -2.03
CA LEU A 108 -4.45 -15.35 -3.30
C LEU A 108 -3.91 -16.78 -3.11
N PRO A 109 -4.05 -17.67 -4.11
CA PRO A 109 -3.50 -19.02 -4.09
C PRO A 109 -1.98 -19.05 -4.13
#